data_AF-A0A3G9KAD5-F1
#
_entry.id   AF-A0A3G9KAD5-F1
#
_cell.length_a   1.000
_cell.length_b   1.000
_cell.length_c   1.000
_cell.angle_alpha   90.00
_cell.angle_beta   90.00
_cell.angle_gamma   90.00
#
_symmetry.space_group_name_H-M   'P 1'
#
loop_
_entity.id
_entity.type
_entity.pdbx_description
1 polymer ?
#
loop_
_entity_poly.entity_id
_entity_poly.type
_entity_poly.pdbx_seq_one_letter_code
_entity_poly.pdbx_strand_id
1 'polypeptide(L)'
;MADCEATNEDFRHLDDGLPADIARLKDAGELERAVALIEAELDAGTRPELAACLRAERARMLRTPLDFCVTRTRALAQVREECPEFSEADLDRLIDAGRVDWRLVEGEQRFLPSFLDALRKYPEEVPGLACPAPSRADRLGVIAEMRENGAAERRIRLRASIAAGTDVQVGPETRVRCWLPVPAACPQICDARVIDATPDAQIAEADAQQRTAYWDVRGRREFFVDYEYTVRAPYVDLWAERLVPAPTDERFAPAPAPTVADVSERRPHIAFTPYLRGLASRIFEGFAASDQLGRARAAYDWVTNNVDYRFQPAYLLLDGIADGCAKSLRGDCGVFAITFITLCRLGGVPARWQSGLYAAPSDVGPHDWAMFHVDGLGWLWADCSFGSGARREGDEERRRFYFGNLDPWRMVANSEFMAPLAPACDVLRNDPFDNQVGEMIVGERGLTSHDFTWKIELVSMR
;
A
#
# COMPACT_ATOMS: atom_id res chain seq x y z
N MET A 1 -26.18 -0.67 -21.94
CA MET A 1 -25.38 0.34 -21.20
C MET A 1 -25.03 -0.13 -19.78
N ALA A 2 -24.73 -1.42 -19.58
CA ALA A 2 -24.26 -1.96 -18.29
C ALA A 2 -22.92 -2.71 -18.43
N ASP A 3 -22.29 -2.68 -19.62
CA ASP A 3 -21.16 -3.56 -19.97
C ASP A 3 -19.79 -2.85 -19.93
N CYS A 4 -19.77 -1.57 -19.55
CA CYS A 4 -18.55 -0.73 -19.49
C CYS A 4 -18.04 -0.45 -18.07
N GLU A 5 -18.77 -0.87 -17.04
CA GLU A 5 -18.41 -0.63 -15.64
C GLU A 5 -17.43 -1.70 -15.15
N ALA A 6 -16.29 -1.27 -14.64
CA ALA A 6 -15.27 -2.18 -14.15
C ALA A 6 -15.69 -2.88 -12.86
N THR A 7 -15.20 -4.09 -12.69
CA THR A 7 -15.30 -4.86 -11.45
C THR A 7 -13.92 -5.00 -10.80
N ASN A 8 -13.87 -5.43 -9.54
CA ASN A 8 -12.60 -5.68 -8.84
C ASN A 8 -11.74 -6.74 -9.55
N GLU A 9 -12.38 -7.73 -10.19
CA GLU A 9 -11.67 -8.83 -10.88
C GLU A 9 -11.05 -8.40 -12.22
N ASP A 10 -11.60 -7.36 -12.87
CA ASP A 10 -11.04 -6.82 -14.12
C ASP A 10 -9.59 -6.35 -13.94
N PHE A 11 -9.21 -5.90 -12.74
CA PHE A 11 -7.86 -5.44 -12.43
C PHE A 11 -6.81 -6.55 -12.42
N ARG A 12 -7.21 -7.83 -12.44
CA ARG A 12 -6.29 -8.96 -12.66
C ARG A 12 -5.75 -9.03 -14.08
N HIS A 13 -6.38 -8.31 -15.01
CA HIS A 13 -6.07 -8.26 -16.44
C HIS A 13 -5.33 -6.98 -16.87
N LEU A 14 -4.84 -6.17 -15.92
CA LEU A 14 -4.16 -4.91 -16.25
C LEU A 14 -2.91 -5.11 -17.13
N ASP A 15 -2.22 -6.23 -16.99
CA ASP A 15 -1.00 -6.52 -17.74
C ASP A 15 -1.24 -7.32 -19.04
N ASP A 16 -2.50 -7.44 -19.49
CA ASP A 16 -2.84 -7.96 -20.82
C ASP A 16 -2.52 -6.93 -21.93
N GLY A 17 -2.59 -5.64 -21.60
CA GLY A 17 -2.19 -4.52 -22.45
C GLY A 17 -3.28 -3.99 -23.37
N LEU A 18 -3.26 -2.67 -23.57
CA LEU A 18 -4.18 -1.97 -24.46
C LEU A 18 -3.82 -2.14 -25.94
N PRO A 19 -4.80 -2.06 -26.85
CA PRO A 19 -4.54 -1.79 -28.26
C PRO A 19 -3.65 -0.56 -28.45
N ALA A 20 -2.72 -0.62 -29.40
CA ALA A 20 -1.62 0.35 -29.51
C ALA A 20 -2.08 1.80 -29.76
N ASP A 21 -3.20 1.99 -30.44
CA ASP A 21 -3.83 3.28 -30.66
C ASP A 21 -4.42 3.88 -29.37
N ILE A 22 -5.14 3.08 -28.59
CA ILE A 22 -5.69 3.48 -27.29
C ILE A 22 -4.54 3.76 -26.30
N ALA A 23 -3.51 2.91 -26.29
CA ALA A 23 -2.32 3.09 -25.45
C ALA A 23 -1.63 4.43 -25.73
N ARG A 24 -1.44 4.81 -27.01
CA ARG A 24 -0.84 6.10 -27.37
C ARG A 24 -1.67 7.29 -26.90
N LEU A 25 -3.00 7.19 -26.96
CA LEU A 25 -3.89 8.26 -26.48
C LEU A 25 -3.80 8.41 -24.97
N LYS A 26 -3.79 7.28 -24.23
CA LYS A 26 -3.55 7.25 -22.78
C LYS A 26 -2.22 7.92 -22.44
N ASP A 27 -1.15 7.56 -23.13
CA ASP A 27 0.20 8.11 -22.90
C ASP A 27 0.30 9.60 -23.27
N ALA A 28 -0.45 10.05 -24.28
CA ALA A 28 -0.55 11.46 -24.65
C ALA A 28 -1.47 12.28 -23.71
N GLY A 29 -2.18 11.61 -22.79
CA GLY A 29 -3.17 12.23 -21.91
C GLY A 29 -4.46 12.63 -22.61
N GLU A 30 -4.75 12.16 -23.82
CA GLU A 30 -6.06 12.31 -24.50
C GLU A 30 -7.07 11.30 -23.89
N LEU A 31 -7.36 11.42 -22.59
CA LEU A 31 -8.07 10.41 -21.82
C LEU A 31 -9.54 10.32 -22.23
N GLU A 32 -10.20 11.45 -22.47
CA GLU A 32 -11.59 11.48 -22.96
C GLU A 32 -11.76 10.69 -24.27
N ARG A 33 -10.83 10.89 -25.20
CA ARG A 33 -10.84 10.18 -26.49
C ARG A 33 -10.50 8.71 -26.34
N ALA A 34 -9.52 8.38 -25.50
CA ALA A 34 -9.17 6.99 -25.21
C ALA A 34 -10.36 6.23 -24.61
N VAL A 35 -11.06 6.84 -23.64
CA VAL A 35 -12.27 6.29 -23.03
C VAL A 35 -13.36 6.05 -24.08
N ALA A 36 -13.62 7.01 -24.96
CA ALA A 36 -14.63 6.85 -26.01
C ALA A 36 -14.32 5.67 -26.97
N LEU A 37 -13.04 5.45 -27.31
CA LEU A 37 -12.64 4.29 -28.10
C LEU A 37 -12.81 2.98 -27.34
N ILE A 38 -12.47 2.96 -26.05
CA ILE A 38 -12.68 1.80 -25.20
C ILE A 38 -14.17 1.44 -25.14
N GLU A 39 -15.05 2.42 -24.92
CA GLU A 39 -16.50 2.22 -24.86
C GLU A 39 -17.05 1.69 -26.18
N ALA A 40 -16.61 2.24 -27.32
CA ALA A 40 -17.01 1.75 -28.64
C ALA A 40 -16.57 0.30 -28.89
N GLU A 41 -15.38 -0.09 -28.42
CA GLU A 41 -14.86 -1.46 -28.54
C GLU A 41 -15.63 -2.45 -27.65
N LEU A 42 -15.95 -2.05 -26.42
CA LEU A 42 -16.78 -2.83 -25.50
C LEU A 42 -18.19 -3.03 -26.07
N ASP A 43 -18.81 -1.96 -26.58
CA ASP A 43 -20.14 -2.02 -27.21
C ASP A 43 -20.14 -2.88 -28.49
N ALA A 44 -19.06 -2.84 -29.27
CA ALA A 44 -18.92 -3.67 -30.46
C ALA A 44 -18.74 -5.16 -30.12
N GLY A 45 -18.18 -5.47 -28.95
CA GLY A 45 -18.02 -6.85 -28.45
C GLY A 45 -17.15 -7.75 -29.34
N THR A 46 -16.29 -7.16 -30.19
CA THR A 46 -15.52 -7.93 -31.19
C THR A 46 -14.31 -8.65 -30.61
N ARG A 47 -13.83 -8.23 -29.43
CA ARG A 47 -12.64 -8.76 -28.74
C ARG A 47 -12.97 -9.03 -27.25
N PRO A 48 -13.81 -10.03 -26.95
CA PRO A 48 -14.27 -10.30 -25.58
C PRO A 48 -13.12 -10.62 -24.61
N GLU A 49 -12.00 -11.14 -25.10
CA GLU A 49 -10.81 -11.43 -24.30
C GLU A 49 -10.15 -10.17 -23.73
N LEU A 50 -10.32 -9.01 -24.37
CA LEU A 50 -9.79 -7.73 -23.88
C LEU A 50 -10.76 -6.98 -22.96
N ALA A 51 -12.01 -7.42 -22.85
CA ALA A 51 -13.06 -6.65 -22.21
C ALA A 51 -12.72 -6.29 -20.74
N ALA A 52 -12.12 -7.22 -19.99
CA ALA A 52 -11.69 -6.98 -18.62
C ALA A 52 -10.60 -5.89 -18.54
N CYS A 53 -9.53 -6.02 -19.32
CA CYS A 53 -8.47 -5.02 -19.40
C CYS A 53 -9.02 -3.64 -19.83
N LEU A 54 -9.89 -3.60 -20.84
CA LEU A 54 -10.53 -2.37 -21.32
C LEU A 54 -11.37 -1.69 -20.23
N ARG A 55 -12.21 -2.43 -19.50
CA ARG A 55 -12.98 -1.87 -18.37
C ARG A 55 -12.09 -1.32 -17.27
N ALA A 56 -11.06 -2.07 -16.86
CA ALA A 56 -10.12 -1.62 -15.84
C ALA A 56 -9.38 -0.34 -16.28
N GLU A 57 -8.91 -0.29 -17.52
CA GLU A 57 -8.23 0.87 -18.09
C GLU A 57 -9.14 2.09 -18.24
N ARG A 58 -10.40 1.89 -18.65
CA ARG A 58 -11.43 2.95 -18.63
C ARG A 58 -11.57 3.54 -17.22
N ALA A 59 -11.70 2.69 -16.19
CA ALA A 59 -11.81 3.16 -14.80
C ALA A 59 -10.55 3.93 -14.35
N ARG A 60 -9.35 3.47 -14.72
CA ARG A 60 -8.09 4.18 -14.46
C ARG A 60 -8.06 5.55 -15.13
N MET A 61 -8.46 5.65 -16.40
CA MET A 61 -8.50 6.91 -17.14
C MET A 61 -9.48 7.90 -16.52
N LEU A 62 -10.67 7.44 -16.09
CA LEU A 62 -11.65 8.28 -15.39
C LEU A 62 -11.18 8.73 -14.00
N ARG A 63 -10.40 7.89 -13.30
CA ARG A 63 -9.83 8.22 -11.99
C ARG A 63 -8.62 9.15 -12.07
N THR A 64 -7.86 9.09 -13.17
CA THR A 64 -6.59 9.83 -13.32
C THR A 64 -6.73 11.36 -13.10
N PRO A 65 -7.71 12.07 -13.69
CA PRO A 65 -7.89 13.51 -13.45
C PRO A 65 -8.20 13.89 -12.00
N LEU A 66 -8.78 12.97 -11.21
CA LEU A 66 -9.12 13.21 -9.80
C LEU A 66 -7.87 13.10 -8.92
N ASP A 67 -7.07 12.05 -9.14
CA ASP A 67 -5.83 11.82 -8.39
C ASP A 67 -4.72 12.79 -8.83
N PHE A 68 -4.60 13.10 -10.12
CA PHE A 68 -3.65 14.07 -10.68
C PHE A 68 -4.35 15.39 -11.00
N CYS A 69 -4.75 16.13 -9.95
CA CYS A 69 -5.53 17.37 -10.09
C CYS A 69 -4.70 18.65 -9.90
N VAL A 70 -3.47 18.57 -9.40
CA VAL A 70 -2.63 19.75 -9.15
C VAL A 70 -2.00 20.20 -10.45
N THR A 71 -2.25 21.45 -10.83
CA THR A 71 -1.66 22.07 -12.04
C THR A 71 -0.21 22.45 -11.79
N ARG A 72 0.59 22.56 -12.85
CA ARG A 72 1.96 23.10 -12.75
C ARG A 72 2.00 24.48 -12.08
N THR A 73 1.09 25.39 -12.45
CA THR A 73 0.97 26.73 -11.83
C THR A 73 0.69 26.63 -10.33
N ARG A 74 -0.19 25.72 -9.92
CA ARG A 74 -0.53 25.51 -8.50
C ARG A 74 0.62 24.88 -7.72
N ALA A 75 1.30 23.90 -8.30
CA ALA A 75 2.47 23.27 -7.69
C ALA A 75 3.58 24.31 -7.40
N LEU A 76 3.86 25.19 -8.37
CA LEU A 76 4.81 26.30 -8.19
C LEU A 76 4.34 27.28 -7.10
N ALA A 77 3.06 27.66 -7.11
CA ALA A 77 2.52 28.59 -6.13
C ALA A 77 2.64 28.04 -4.69
N GLN A 78 2.30 26.77 -4.49
CA GLN A 78 2.40 26.10 -3.18
C GLN A 78 3.82 26.12 -2.60
N VAL A 79 4.84 25.86 -3.43
CA VAL A 79 6.24 25.90 -2.96
C VAL A 79 6.67 27.34 -2.70
N ARG A 80 6.26 28.28 -3.55
CA ARG A 80 6.62 29.71 -3.42
C ARG A 80 6.02 30.41 -2.20
N GLU A 81 4.96 29.85 -1.60
CA GLU A 81 4.45 30.32 -0.31
C GLU A 81 5.49 30.20 0.81
N GLU A 82 6.36 29.18 0.76
CA GLU A 82 7.41 28.94 1.75
C GLU A 82 8.82 29.29 1.22
N CYS A 83 9.05 29.14 -0.08
CA CYS A 83 10.32 29.41 -0.74
C CYS A 83 10.11 30.29 -1.99
N PRO A 84 10.03 31.64 -1.84
CA PRO A 84 9.71 32.57 -2.93
C PRO A 84 10.66 32.50 -4.14
N GLU A 85 11.91 32.12 -3.92
CA GLU A 85 12.95 32.00 -4.96
C GLU A 85 12.80 30.75 -5.84
N PHE A 86 11.90 29.81 -5.48
CA PHE A 86 11.72 28.56 -6.22
C PHE A 86 11.26 28.82 -7.66
N SER A 87 12.08 28.38 -8.63
CA SER A 87 11.88 28.67 -10.05
C SER A 87 11.16 27.56 -10.80
N GLU A 88 10.75 27.81 -12.04
CA GLU A 88 10.24 26.74 -12.92
C GLU A 88 11.32 25.71 -13.25
N ALA A 89 12.57 26.16 -13.39
CA ALA A 89 13.72 25.29 -13.64
C ALA A 89 13.99 24.35 -12.45
N ASP A 90 13.69 24.77 -11.22
CA ASP A 90 13.76 23.89 -10.05
C ASP A 90 12.72 22.79 -10.11
N LEU A 91 11.49 23.12 -10.53
CA LEU A 91 10.46 22.11 -10.73
C LEU A 91 10.84 21.12 -11.84
N ASP A 92 11.36 21.60 -12.96
CA ASP A 92 11.81 20.74 -14.07
C ASP A 92 12.93 19.79 -13.63
N ARG A 93 13.90 20.29 -12.88
CA ARG A 93 14.96 19.45 -12.28
C ARG A 93 14.39 18.34 -11.40
N LEU A 94 13.37 18.62 -10.58
CA LEU A 94 12.74 17.60 -9.72
C LEU A 94 11.94 16.57 -10.53
N ILE A 95 11.30 17.00 -11.62
CA ILE A 95 10.60 16.13 -12.57
C ILE A 95 11.60 15.21 -13.28
N ASP A 96 12.68 15.76 -13.83
CA ASP A 96 13.71 15.02 -14.57
C ASP A 96 14.46 14.03 -13.65
N ALA A 97 14.60 14.36 -12.36
CA ALA A 97 15.14 13.47 -11.34
C ALA A 97 14.12 12.41 -10.83
N GLY A 98 12.87 12.46 -11.32
CA GLY A 98 11.78 11.56 -10.92
C GLY A 98 11.35 11.73 -9.46
N ARG A 99 11.67 12.86 -8.81
CA ARG A 99 11.31 13.12 -7.41
C ARG A 99 9.80 13.30 -7.25
N VAL A 100 9.17 13.92 -8.23
CA VAL A 100 7.72 14.13 -8.29
C VAL A 100 7.13 13.28 -9.39
N ASP A 101 5.98 12.67 -9.12
CA ASP A 101 5.23 11.95 -10.14
C ASP A 101 4.31 12.91 -10.87
N TRP A 102 4.10 12.65 -12.15
CA TRP A 102 3.22 13.47 -12.98
C TRP A 102 2.54 12.62 -14.06
N ARG A 103 1.39 13.10 -14.53
CA ARG A 103 0.65 12.53 -15.66
C ARG A 103 0.18 13.64 -16.59
N LEU A 104 -0.07 13.30 -17.84
CA LEU A 104 -0.83 14.16 -18.74
C LEU A 104 -2.32 13.92 -18.53
N VAL A 105 -3.06 15.01 -18.36
CA VAL A 105 -4.53 15.01 -18.29
C VAL A 105 -5.03 16.04 -19.29
N GLU A 106 -5.65 15.55 -20.36
CA GLU A 106 -6.05 16.34 -21.54
C GLU A 106 -4.90 17.21 -22.07
N GLY A 107 -3.73 16.59 -22.21
CA GLY A 107 -2.50 17.24 -22.70
C GLY A 107 -1.77 18.14 -21.69
N GLU A 108 -2.32 18.36 -20.50
CA GLU A 108 -1.68 19.19 -19.46
C GLU A 108 -0.95 18.34 -18.41
N GLN A 109 0.28 18.75 -18.04
CA GLN A 109 1.03 18.13 -16.95
C GLN A 109 0.37 18.41 -15.59
N ARG A 110 0.02 17.34 -14.88
CA ARG A 110 -0.60 17.37 -13.55
C ARG A 110 0.18 16.55 -12.53
N PHE A 111 0.02 16.92 -11.27
CA PHE A 111 0.67 16.32 -10.11
C PHE A 111 -0.36 15.83 -9.07
N LEU A 112 0.09 14.98 -8.17
CA LEU A 112 -0.70 14.53 -7.01
C LEU A 112 -0.91 15.67 -5.99
N PRO A 113 -2.01 15.66 -5.22
CA PRO A 113 -2.22 16.55 -4.08
C PRO A 113 -1.10 16.53 -3.04
N SER A 114 -0.44 15.39 -2.88
CA SER A 114 0.69 15.16 -1.97
C SER A 114 2.03 15.73 -2.48
N PHE A 115 2.02 16.49 -3.57
CA PHE A 115 3.21 17.09 -4.19
C PHE A 115 4.11 17.81 -3.16
N LEU A 116 3.56 18.71 -2.35
CA LEU A 116 4.33 19.48 -1.38
C LEU A 116 4.91 18.58 -0.28
N ASP A 117 4.11 17.64 0.23
CA ASP A 117 4.55 16.68 1.25
C ASP A 117 5.63 15.72 0.73
N ALA A 118 5.61 15.40 -0.57
CA ALA A 118 6.66 14.61 -1.21
C ALA A 118 8.00 15.35 -1.15
N LEU A 119 8.01 16.65 -1.44
CA LEU A 119 9.21 17.48 -1.38
C LEU A 119 9.74 17.63 0.06
N ARG A 120 8.84 17.74 1.05
CA ARG A 120 9.22 17.82 2.47
C ARG A 120 10.00 16.62 2.99
N LYS A 121 9.92 15.46 2.31
CA LYS A 121 10.74 14.28 2.66
C LYS A 121 12.21 14.42 2.24
N TYR A 122 12.53 15.37 1.37
CA TYR A 122 13.86 15.60 0.80
C TYR A 122 14.23 17.10 0.86
N PRO A 123 14.34 17.69 2.07
CA PRO A 123 14.61 19.13 2.24
C PRO A 123 15.86 19.61 1.50
N GLU A 124 16.88 18.76 1.38
CA GLU A 124 18.14 19.08 0.69
C GLU A 124 17.95 19.34 -0.82
N GLU A 125 16.89 18.82 -1.43
CA GLU A 125 16.59 19.02 -2.86
C GLU A 125 15.80 20.30 -3.14
N VAL A 126 15.19 20.87 -2.09
CA VAL A 126 14.41 22.12 -2.13
C VAL A 126 14.77 23.00 -0.91
N PRO A 127 15.96 23.63 -0.92
CA PRO A 127 16.39 24.48 0.18
C PRO A 127 15.38 25.59 0.48
N GLY A 128 15.09 25.80 1.77
CA GLY A 128 14.14 26.82 2.25
C GLY A 128 12.71 26.32 2.44
N LEU A 129 12.36 25.12 1.98
CA LEU A 129 11.06 24.51 2.27
C LEU A 129 10.96 24.11 3.75
N ALA A 130 9.83 24.38 4.41
CA ALA A 130 9.65 24.03 5.81
C ALA A 130 9.48 22.51 5.96
N CYS A 131 10.48 21.87 6.57
CA CYS A 131 10.52 20.43 6.73
C CYS A 131 10.73 20.08 8.21
N PRO A 132 9.66 20.09 9.04
CA PRO A 132 9.80 19.74 10.45
C PRO A 132 10.29 18.30 10.58
N ALA A 133 11.40 18.11 11.27
CA ALA A 133 11.93 16.78 11.54
C ALA A 133 11.00 16.04 12.52
N PRO A 134 10.43 14.88 12.14
CA PRO A 134 9.61 14.12 13.07
C PRO A 134 10.47 13.57 14.21
N SER A 135 9.98 13.66 15.44
CA SER A 135 10.64 13.00 16.58
C SER A 135 10.71 11.49 16.35
N ARG A 136 11.85 10.90 16.67
CA ARG A 136 12.07 9.44 16.64
C ARG A 136 12.24 8.83 18.03
N ALA A 137 12.09 9.62 19.09
CA ALA A 137 12.38 9.22 20.45
C ALA A 137 11.63 7.94 20.86
N ASP A 138 10.31 7.90 20.63
CA ASP A 138 9.48 6.73 20.97
C ASP A 138 9.94 5.49 20.20
N ARG A 139 10.23 5.63 18.91
CA ARG A 139 10.64 4.51 18.05
C ARG A 139 11.99 3.95 18.49
N LEU A 140 12.96 4.81 18.74
CA LEU A 140 14.28 4.40 19.22
C LEU A 140 14.18 3.76 20.61
N GLY A 141 13.31 4.29 21.48
CA GLY A 141 13.02 3.70 22.79
C GLY A 141 12.46 2.28 22.68
N VAL A 142 11.51 2.05 21.77
CA VAL A 142 10.93 0.71 21.57
C VAL A 142 11.93 -0.25 20.92
N ILE A 143 12.77 0.21 19.98
CA ILE A 143 13.84 -0.63 19.43
C ILE A 143 14.82 -1.06 20.53
N ALA A 144 15.17 -0.15 21.45
CA ALA A 144 16.01 -0.48 22.60
C ALA A 144 15.34 -1.48 23.55
N GLU A 145 14.06 -1.30 23.88
CA GLU A 145 13.25 -2.24 24.67
C GLU A 145 13.25 -3.64 24.04
N MET A 146 13.02 -3.72 22.72
CA MET A 146 13.01 -4.98 21.98
C MET A 146 14.36 -5.68 21.99
N ARG A 147 15.46 -4.92 21.86
CA ARG A 147 16.84 -5.46 21.94
C ARG A 147 17.15 -6.00 23.33
N GLU A 148 16.69 -5.34 24.38
CA GLU A 148 16.91 -5.75 25.77
C GLU A 148 16.05 -6.97 26.15
N ASN A 149 14.76 -6.93 25.82
CA ASN A 149 13.78 -7.92 26.28
C ASN A 149 13.54 -9.08 25.30
N GLY A 150 14.06 -8.98 24.07
CA GLY A 150 13.84 -9.95 23.00
C GLY A 150 12.46 -9.84 22.32
N ALA A 151 11.60 -8.92 22.75
CA ALA A 151 10.31 -8.62 22.16
C ALA A 151 9.73 -7.31 22.75
N ALA A 152 8.69 -6.78 22.12
CA ALA A 152 7.80 -5.79 22.71
C ALA A 152 6.34 -6.12 22.40
N GLU A 153 5.43 -5.72 23.29
CA GLU A 153 3.99 -5.90 23.15
C GLU A 153 3.29 -4.57 23.38
N ARG A 154 2.23 -4.28 22.61
CA ARG A 154 1.33 -3.16 22.88
C ARG A 154 -0.11 -3.59 22.77
N ARG A 155 -0.93 -3.13 23.70
CA ARG A 155 -2.39 -3.24 23.63
C ARG A 155 -2.95 -1.92 23.12
N ILE A 156 -3.52 -1.95 21.92
CA ILE A 156 -3.94 -0.76 21.19
C ILE A 156 -5.46 -0.78 21.04
N ARG A 157 -6.10 0.34 21.34
CA ARG A 157 -7.50 0.61 21.05
C ARG A 157 -7.60 1.74 20.03
N LEU A 158 -8.28 1.47 18.91
CA LEU A 158 -8.54 2.43 17.85
C LEU A 158 -10.05 2.61 17.65
N ARG A 159 -10.44 3.80 17.20
CA ARG A 159 -11.74 4.07 16.60
C ARG A 159 -11.53 4.43 15.14
N ALA A 160 -12.10 3.65 14.24
CA ALA A 160 -12.12 3.92 12.80
C ALA A 160 -13.50 4.41 12.39
N SER A 161 -13.58 5.47 11.58
CA SER A 161 -14.83 5.98 11.03
C SER A 161 -14.72 6.36 9.56
N ILE A 162 -15.84 6.24 8.85
CA ILE A 162 -16.01 6.63 7.46
C ILE A 162 -17.36 7.32 7.26
N ALA A 163 -17.39 8.34 6.41
CA ALA A 163 -18.57 9.15 6.16
C ALA A 163 -18.70 9.53 4.68
N ALA A 164 -19.91 9.43 4.14
CA ALA A 164 -20.20 9.85 2.77
C ALA A 164 -20.04 11.37 2.67
N GLY A 165 -19.26 11.82 1.69
CA GLY A 165 -19.01 13.24 1.42
C GLY A 165 -20.31 14.01 1.21
N THR A 166 -20.33 15.29 1.57
CA THR A 166 -21.55 16.13 1.56
C THR A 166 -22.27 16.13 0.22
N ASP A 167 -21.54 16.01 -0.88
CA ASP A 167 -22.08 16.04 -2.24
C ASP A 167 -22.71 14.70 -2.67
N VAL A 168 -22.42 13.62 -1.94
CA VAL A 168 -23.03 12.30 -2.16
C VAL A 168 -24.46 12.30 -1.63
N GLN A 169 -25.42 12.03 -2.52
CA GLN A 169 -26.83 11.99 -2.19
C GLN A 169 -27.17 10.69 -1.45
N VAL A 170 -27.57 10.81 -0.18
CA VAL A 170 -28.02 9.70 0.66
C VAL A 170 -29.38 10.07 1.24
N GLY A 171 -30.45 9.59 0.61
CA GLY A 171 -31.82 9.76 1.10
C GLY A 171 -32.26 8.61 2.01
N PRO A 172 -33.43 8.72 2.69
CA PRO A 172 -33.89 7.72 3.67
C PRO A 172 -33.94 6.29 3.13
N GLU A 173 -34.30 6.13 1.86
CA GLU A 173 -34.41 4.83 1.19
C GLU A 173 -33.15 4.41 0.43
N THR A 174 -32.12 5.25 0.38
CA THR A 174 -30.87 4.93 -0.35
C THR A 174 -30.14 3.81 0.37
N ARG A 175 -29.91 2.69 -0.32
CA ARG A 175 -29.10 1.56 0.20
C ARG A 175 -27.65 2.02 0.32
N VAL A 176 -27.03 1.73 1.45
CA VAL A 176 -25.63 2.03 1.74
C VAL A 176 -24.98 0.78 2.29
N ARG A 177 -23.92 0.35 1.61
CA ARG A 177 -23.08 -0.77 2.05
C ARG A 177 -21.72 -0.22 2.46
N CYS A 178 -21.19 -0.67 3.58
CA CYS A 178 -19.92 -0.16 4.10
C CYS A 178 -19.08 -1.30 4.68
N TRP A 179 -17.77 -1.24 4.46
CA TRP A 179 -16.79 -2.15 5.03
C TRP A 179 -15.70 -1.34 5.73
N LEU A 180 -15.60 -1.42 7.05
CA LEU A 180 -14.50 -0.83 7.82
C LEU A 180 -13.48 -1.91 8.23
N PRO A 181 -12.17 -1.70 8.02
CA PRO A 181 -11.14 -2.63 8.44
C PRO A 181 -11.13 -2.86 9.95
N VAL A 182 -10.95 -4.12 10.35
CA VAL A 182 -10.76 -4.52 11.75
C VAL A 182 -9.58 -5.49 11.85
N PRO A 183 -8.92 -5.62 13.03
CA PRO A 183 -7.73 -6.45 13.15
C PRO A 183 -7.99 -7.92 12.82
N ALA A 184 -7.25 -8.47 11.86
CA ALA A 184 -7.27 -9.87 11.48
C ALA A 184 -6.40 -10.72 12.43
N ALA A 185 -6.79 -11.97 12.64
CA ALA A 185 -5.98 -12.95 13.34
C ALA A 185 -4.75 -13.28 12.49
N CYS A 186 -3.57 -13.07 13.07
CA CYS A 186 -2.29 -13.40 12.44
C CYS A 186 -1.23 -13.61 13.53
N PRO A 187 -0.02 -14.09 13.19
CA PRO A 187 1.04 -14.37 14.17
C PRO A 187 1.35 -13.21 15.14
N GLN A 188 1.20 -11.96 14.69
CA GLN A 188 1.53 -10.76 15.44
C GLN A 188 0.35 -10.20 16.24
N ILE A 189 -0.90 -10.60 15.93
CA ILE A 189 -2.11 -9.99 16.49
C ILE A 189 -2.89 -11.03 17.29
N CYS A 190 -3.13 -10.74 18.58
CA CYS A 190 -3.96 -11.56 19.46
C CYS A 190 -4.98 -10.70 20.23
N ASP A 191 -5.91 -11.38 20.92
CA ASP A 191 -6.96 -10.76 21.75
C ASP A 191 -7.79 -9.69 21.03
N ALA A 192 -7.88 -9.79 19.70
CA ALA A 192 -8.59 -8.84 18.85
C ALA A 192 -10.10 -8.94 19.06
N ARG A 193 -10.73 -7.82 19.40
CA ARG A 193 -12.17 -7.73 19.63
C ARG A 193 -12.74 -6.37 19.23
N VAL A 194 -13.97 -6.39 18.75
CA VAL A 194 -14.77 -5.19 18.54
C VAL A 194 -15.42 -4.81 19.87
N ILE A 195 -15.26 -3.55 20.27
CA ILE A 195 -15.74 -3.00 21.54
C ILE A 195 -17.10 -2.34 21.36
N ASP A 196 -17.23 -1.53 20.32
CA ASP A 196 -18.43 -0.80 19.95
C ASP A 196 -18.44 -0.61 18.44
N ALA A 197 -19.61 -0.45 17.85
CA ALA A 197 -19.74 -0.23 16.42
C ALA A 197 -21.06 0.46 16.13
N THR A 198 -21.17 1.04 14.94
CA THR A 198 -22.47 1.40 14.40
C THR A 198 -23.40 0.16 14.42
N PRO A 199 -24.67 0.29 14.85
CA PRO A 199 -25.59 -0.85 14.95
C PRO A 199 -25.65 -1.69 13.67
N ASP A 200 -25.98 -2.97 13.84
CA ASP A 200 -26.14 -3.95 12.76
C ASP A 200 -24.83 -4.35 12.04
N ALA A 201 -23.68 -4.09 12.65
CA ALA A 201 -22.37 -4.51 12.14
C ALA A 201 -22.25 -6.04 12.07
N GLN A 202 -21.87 -6.56 10.90
CA GLN A 202 -21.52 -7.96 10.68
C GLN A 202 -20.00 -8.06 10.61
N ILE A 203 -19.38 -8.69 11.62
CA ILE A 203 -17.92 -8.81 11.69
C ILE A 203 -17.48 -10.06 10.94
N ALA A 204 -16.58 -9.89 9.96
CA ALA A 204 -15.99 -11.00 9.23
C ALA A 204 -15.18 -11.94 10.14
N GLU A 205 -15.05 -13.19 9.69
CA GLU A 205 -14.26 -14.23 10.36
C GLU A 205 -12.85 -13.75 10.70
N ALA A 206 -12.29 -14.28 11.79
CA ALA A 206 -11.03 -13.79 12.34
C ALA A 206 -9.86 -13.92 11.36
N ASP A 207 -9.85 -14.95 10.53
CA ASP A 207 -8.81 -15.26 9.54
C ASP A 207 -9.14 -14.78 8.12
N ALA A 208 -10.18 -13.95 7.94
CA ALA A 208 -10.50 -13.37 6.65
C ALA A 208 -9.29 -12.59 6.08
N GLN A 209 -9.00 -12.80 4.79
CA GLN A 209 -7.83 -12.21 4.12
C GLN A 209 -7.86 -10.68 4.09
N GLN A 210 -9.04 -10.08 4.06
CA GLN A 210 -9.29 -8.66 4.31
C GLN A 210 -10.44 -8.57 5.32
N ARG A 211 -10.10 -8.42 6.60
CA ARG A 211 -11.09 -8.53 7.68
C ARG A 211 -11.77 -7.19 7.92
N THR A 212 -13.11 -7.20 7.87
CA THR A 212 -13.92 -5.99 7.96
C THR A 212 -15.13 -6.15 8.86
N ALA A 213 -15.58 -5.05 9.45
CA ALA A 213 -16.96 -4.86 9.89
C ALA A 213 -17.80 -4.40 8.69
N TYR A 214 -18.93 -5.07 8.45
CA TYR A 214 -19.81 -4.82 7.31
C TYR A 214 -21.19 -4.30 7.73
N TRP A 215 -21.74 -3.39 6.94
CA TRP A 215 -23.13 -2.93 7.05
C TRP A 215 -23.81 -2.94 5.69
N ASP A 216 -25.11 -3.25 5.68
CA ASP A 216 -26.03 -3.09 4.55
C ASP A 216 -27.34 -2.48 5.07
N VAL A 217 -27.45 -1.16 4.97
CA VAL A 217 -28.52 -0.39 5.62
C VAL A 217 -29.09 0.65 4.65
N ARG A 218 -30.14 1.37 5.07
CA ARG A 218 -30.70 2.49 4.29
C ARG A 218 -30.52 3.82 5.01
N GLY A 219 -30.28 4.88 4.24
CA GLY A 219 -30.30 6.27 4.72
C GLY A 219 -29.18 6.67 5.68
N ARG A 220 -28.21 5.79 5.94
CA ARG A 220 -27.09 6.07 6.83
C ARG A 220 -25.89 6.61 6.05
N ARG A 221 -25.31 7.69 6.53
CA ARG A 221 -24.15 8.35 5.92
C ARG A 221 -22.81 8.02 6.58
N GLU A 222 -22.85 7.62 7.84
CA GLU A 222 -21.66 7.52 8.70
C GLU A 222 -21.65 6.20 9.44
N PHE A 223 -20.46 5.60 9.49
CA PHE A 223 -20.17 4.35 10.16
C PHE A 223 -18.91 4.49 11.00
N PHE A 224 -18.87 3.76 12.11
CA PHE A 224 -17.67 3.64 12.93
C PHE A 224 -17.55 2.22 13.51
N VAL A 225 -16.31 1.86 13.85
CA VAL A 225 -15.98 0.68 14.64
C VAL A 225 -14.87 1.01 15.64
N ASP A 226 -15.10 0.67 16.90
CA ASP A 226 -14.12 0.68 17.97
C ASP A 226 -13.62 -0.74 18.17
N TYR A 227 -12.31 -0.93 18.14
CA TYR A 227 -11.72 -2.24 18.39
C TYR A 227 -10.46 -2.13 19.22
N GLU A 228 -10.13 -3.22 19.88
CA GLU A 228 -8.94 -3.38 20.68
C GLU A 228 -8.23 -4.66 20.27
N TYR A 229 -6.90 -4.61 20.23
CA TYR A 229 -6.06 -5.76 19.92
C TYR A 229 -4.72 -5.64 20.63
N THR A 230 -4.05 -6.77 20.78
CA THR A 230 -2.68 -6.84 21.28
C THR A 230 -1.78 -7.19 20.10
N VAL A 231 -0.77 -6.36 19.86
CA VAL A 231 0.29 -6.64 18.89
C VAL A 231 1.56 -7.06 19.60
N ARG A 232 2.08 -8.22 19.21
CA ARG A 232 3.31 -8.82 19.72
C ARG A 232 4.39 -8.77 18.64
N ALA A 233 5.48 -8.09 18.93
CA ALA A 233 6.62 -7.95 18.03
C ALA A 233 7.84 -8.67 18.63
N PRO A 234 8.22 -9.85 18.10
CA PRO A 234 9.46 -10.51 18.53
C PRO A 234 10.68 -9.74 17.99
N TYR A 235 11.81 -9.89 18.68
CA TYR A 235 13.10 -9.39 18.23
C TYR A 235 14.04 -10.53 17.86
N VAL A 236 14.72 -10.36 16.73
CA VAL A 236 15.80 -11.22 16.25
C VAL A 236 16.87 -10.36 15.58
N ASP A 237 18.13 -10.60 15.95
CA ASP A 237 19.27 -9.99 15.29
C ASP A 237 19.73 -10.87 14.13
N LEU A 238 19.22 -10.56 12.93
CA LEU A 238 19.62 -11.24 11.70
C LEU A 238 21.01 -10.84 11.19
N TRP A 239 21.71 -9.93 11.88
CA TRP A 239 23.05 -9.45 11.49
C TRP A 239 24.15 -9.96 12.42
N ALA A 240 23.80 -10.65 13.50
CA ALA A 240 24.73 -11.30 14.41
C ALA A 240 25.49 -12.46 13.74
N GLU A 241 26.73 -12.71 14.17
CA GLU A 241 27.55 -13.85 13.71
C GLU A 241 26.90 -15.20 14.05
N ARG A 242 26.21 -15.27 15.19
CA ARG A 242 25.44 -16.44 15.62
C ARG A 242 23.98 -16.05 15.74
N LEU A 243 23.18 -16.56 14.82
CA LEU A 243 21.74 -16.39 14.84
C LEU A 243 21.16 -17.17 16.02
N VAL A 244 20.47 -16.46 16.90
CA VAL A 244 19.59 -17.05 17.90
C VAL A 244 18.19 -16.86 17.33
N PRO A 245 17.45 -17.94 17.00
CA PRO A 245 16.06 -17.82 16.57
C PRO A 245 15.28 -16.97 17.58
N ALA A 246 14.32 -16.18 17.11
CA ALA A 246 13.39 -15.53 18.01
C ALA A 246 12.84 -16.59 18.99
N PRO A 247 12.66 -16.25 20.29
CA PRO A 247 12.17 -17.21 21.27
C PRO A 247 10.94 -17.95 20.71
N THR A 248 10.95 -19.29 20.73
CA THR A 248 9.74 -20.10 20.53
C THR A 248 8.87 -19.99 21.77
N ASP A 249 8.52 -18.75 22.07
CA ASP A 249 7.72 -18.37 23.20
C ASP A 249 6.26 -18.64 22.84
N GLU A 250 5.55 -19.34 23.71
CA GLU A 250 4.14 -19.72 23.54
C GLU A 250 3.24 -18.51 23.25
N ARG A 251 3.69 -17.29 23.58
CA ARG A 251 3.01 -16.03 23.27
C ARG A 251 2.95 -15.71 21.76
N PHE A 252 3.81 -16.28 20.91
CA PHE A 252 3.78 -16.02 19.47
C PHE A 252 3.21 -17.21 18.72
N ALA A 253 2.04 -17.03 18.09
CA ALA A 253 1.45 -18.08 17.27
C ALA A 253 2.29 -18.27 15.99
N PRO A 254 2.69 -19.51 15.63
CA PRO A 254 3.40 -19.74 14.38
C PRO A 254 2.46 -19.47 13.19
N ALA A 255 2.97 -18.81 12.16
CA ALA A 255 2.24 -18.74 10.89
C ALA A 255 2.22 -20.11 10.21
N PRO A 256 1.23 -20.39 9.34
CA PRO A 256 1.23 -21.59 8.51
C PRO A 256 2.53 -21.70 7.70
N ALA A 257 3.01 -22.94 7.53
CA ALA A 257 4.20 -23.22 6.73
C ALA A 257 4.09 -22.59 5.32
N PRO A 258 5.23 -22.22 4.70
CA PRO A 258 5.22 -21.73 3.33
C PRO A 258 4.60 -22.73 2.35
N THR A 259 3.96 -22.17 1.34
CA THR A 259 3.31 -22.88 0.25
C THR A 259 3.94 -22.49 -1.08
N VAL A 260 3.57 -23.19 -2.16
CA VAL A 260 4.03 -22.82 -3.51
C VAL A 260 3.61 -21.39 -3.90
N ALA A 261 2.48 -20.89 -3.39
CA ALA A 261 2.01 -19.53 -3.66
C ALA A 261 2.98 -18.48 -3.12
N ASP A 262 3.69 -18.80 -2.03
CA ASP A 262 4.61 -17.88 -1.35
C ASP A 262 5.92 -17.66 -2.12
N VAL A 263 6.21 -18.47 -3.14
CA VAL A 263 7.36 -18.34 -4.05
C VAL A 263 6.94 -18.12 -5.51
N SER A 264 5.63 -18.02 -5.78
CA SER A 264 5.09 -17.93 -7.14
C SER A 264 4.79 -16.48 -7.55
N GLU A 265 4.70 -16.28 -8.87
CA GLU A 265 4.17 -15.06 -9.46
C GLU A 265 2.71 -14.84 -9.05
N ARG A 266 2.33 -13.57 -8.93
CA ARG A 266 0.94 -13.12 -8.80
C ARG A 266 0.75 -11.85 -9.61
N ARG A 267 0.41 -12.04 -10.88
CA ARG A 267 0.15 -10.97 -11.84
C ARG A 267 -1.06 -10.13 -11.41
N PRO A 268 -1.08 -8.82 -11.74
CA PRO A 268 -0.06 -8.08 -12.49
C PRO A 268 1.09 -7.54 -11.60
N HIS A 269 0.90 -7.45 -10.28
CA HIS A 269 1.78 -6.66 -9.41
C HIS A 269 3.05 -7.39 -8.93
N ILE A 270 3.02 -8.73 -8.85
CA ILE A 270 4.19 -9.61 -8.62
C ILE A 270 4.42 -10.45 -9.89
N ALA A 271 4.91 -9.81 -10.95
CA ALA A 271 5.27 -10.49 -12.20
C ALA A 271 6.79 -10.70 -12.27
N PHE A 272 7.25 -11.87 -12.70
CA PHE A 272 8.69 -12.12 -12.87
C PHE A 272 9.12 -11.75 -14.29
N THR A 273 9.08 -10.45 -14.59
CA THR A 273 9.47 -9.91 -15.90
C THR A 273 10.94 -10.25 -16.22
N PRO A 274 11.33 -10.28 -17.51
CA PRO A 274 12.74 -10.46 -17.87
C PRO A 274 13.69 -9.46 -17.18
N TYR A 275 13.22 -8.22 -17.00
CA TYR A 275 13.96 -7.18 -16.29
C TYR A 275 14.20 -7.55 -14.81
N LEU A 276 13.14 -7.94 -14.09
CA LEU A 276 13.23 -8.33 -12.68
C LEU A 276 14.04 -9.62 -12.49
N ARG A 277 13.95 -10.59 -13.41
CA ARG A 277 14.80 -11.80 -13.37
C ARG A 277 16.28 -11.46 -13.55
N GLY A 278 16.61 -10.55 -14.46
CA GLY A 278 17.98 -10.05 -14.64
C GLY A 278 18.49 -9.31 -13.39
N LEU A 279 17.65 -8.47 -12.80
CA LEU A 279 17.96 -7.79 -11.53
C LEU A 279 18.21 -8.79 -10.40
N ALA A 280 17.29 -9.73 -10.18
CA ALA A 280 17.38 -10.78 -9.16
C ALA A 280 18.66 -11.60 -9.33
N SER A 281 18.98 -12.02 -10.56
CA SER A 281 20.19 -12.78 -10.86
C SER A 281 21.46 -12.03 -10.45
N ARG A 282 21.50 -10.71 -10.68
CA ARG A 282 22.63 -9.86 -10.30
C ARG A 282 22.74 -9.66 -8.79
N ILE A 283 21.63 -9.39 -8.09
CA ILE A 283 21.68 -9.15 -6.63
C ILE A 283 21.94 -10.43 -5.83
N PHE A 284 21.62 -11.60 -6.39
CA PHE A 284 21.86 -12.91 -5.77
C PHE A 284 23.15 -13.58 -6.23
N GLU A 285 23.97 -12.89 -7.01
CA GLU A 285 25.30 -13.36 -7.38
C GLU A 285 26.13 -13.64 -6.10
N GLY A 286 26.73 -14.83 -6.01
CA GLY A 286 27.47 -15.28 -4.83
C GLY A 286 26.63 -15.97 -3.75
N PHE A 287 25.30 -15.99 -3.84
CA PHE A 287 24.42 -16.68 -2.89
C PHE A 287 23.89 -18.01 -3.46
N ALA A 288 24.16 -19.10 -2.75
CA ALA A 288 23.58 -20.41 -3.07
C ALA A 288 22.04 -20.37 -3.01
N ALA A 289 21.36 -21.24 -3.78
CA ALA A 289 19.90 -21.33 -3.76
C ALA A 289 19.33 -21.71 -2.38
N SER A 290 20.10 -22.44 -1.57
CA SER A 290 19.77 -22.79 -0.20
C SER A 290 20.00 -21.66 0.82
N ASP A 291 20.69 -20.58 0.45
CA ASP A 291 20.95 -19.45 1.35
C ASP A 291 19.79 -18.45 1.32
N GLN A 292 18.67 -18.86 1.90
CA GLN A 292 17.45 -18.05 1.95
C GLN A 292 17.66 -16.73 2.70
N LEU A 293 18.40 -16.74 3.81
CA LEU A 293 18.65 -15.52 4.58
C LEU A 293 19.53 -14.54 3.80
N GLY A 294 20.62 -15.02 3.19
CA GLY A 294 21.50 -14.19 2.36
C GLY A 294 20.75 -13.55 1.19
N ARG A 295 19.89 -14.32 0.51
CA ARG A 295 19.06 -13.80 -0.59
C ARG A 295 17.99 -12.82 -0.13
N ALA A 296 17.28 -13.11 0.96
CA ALA A 296 16.33 -12.17 1.55
C ALA A 296 17.01 -10.85 1.94
N ARG A 297 18.21 -10.94 2.54
CA ARG A 297 19.01 -9.77 2.93
C ARG A 297 19.46 -8.97 1.71
N ALA A 298 19.95 -9.64 0.67
CA ALA A 298 20.35 -8.97 -0.58
C ALA A 298 19.17 -8.24 -1.24
N ALA A 299 17.98 -8.83 -1.22
CA ALA A 299 16.76 -8.17 -1.69
C ALA A 299 16.41 -6.94 -0.84
N TYR A 300 16.45 -7.06 0.50
CA TYR A 300 16.20 -5.95 1.42
C TYR A 300 17.20 -4.80 1.24
N ASP A 301 18.49 -5.13 1.17
CA ASP A 301 19.57 -4.17 0.98
C ASP A 301 19.44 -3.47 -0.37
N TRP A 302 19.09 -4.20 -1.44
CA TRP A 302 18.85 -3.58 -2.73
C TRP A 302 17.69 -2.59 -2.67
N VAL A 303 16.53 -3.00 -2.13
CA VAL A 303 15.36 -2.12 -2.05
C VAL A 303 15.66 -0.89 -1.19
N THR A 304 16.17 -1.07 0.03
CA THR A 304 16.37 0.04 0.97
C THR A 304 17.47 1.00 0.55
N ASN A 305 18.51 0.54 -0.15
CA ASN A 305 19.59 1.41 -0.62
C ASN A 305 19.30 2.10 -1.96
N ASN A 306 18.42 1.54 -2.81
CA ASN A 306 18.22 2.06 -4.17
C ASN A 306 16.86 2.75 -4.37
N VAL A 307 15.84 2.41 -3.58
CA VAL A 307 14.49 2.97 -3.76
C VAL A 307 14.24 4.11 -2.78
N ASP A 308 13.79 5.24 -3.31
CA ASP A 308 13.39 6.40 -2.53
C ASP A 308 11.89 6.48 -2.34
N TYR A 309 11.49 6.96 -1.16
CA TYR A 309 10.08 7.23 -0.89
C TYR A 309 9.53 8.30 -1.83
N ARG A 310 8.41 8.01 -2.48
CA ARG A 310 7.57 8.95 -3.22
C ARG A 310 6.12 8.52 -3.04
N PHE A 311 5.25 9.45 -2.66
CA PHE A 311 3.82 9.16 -2.57
C PHE A 311 3.31 8.66 -3.93
N GLN A 312 2.45 7.65 -3.89
CA GLN A 312 1.83 7.07 -5.08
C GLN A 312 0.38 7.56 -5.19
N PRO A 313 -0.21 7.52 -6.40
CA PRO A 313 -1.67 7.53 -6.53
C PRO A 313 -2.30 6.29 -5.86
N ALA A 314 -3.63 6.18 -5.90
CA ALA A 314 -4.29 4.92 -5.60
C ALA A 314 -3.65 3.76 -6.39
N TYR A 315 -3.51 2.59 -5.78
CA TYR A 315 -2.78 1.45 -6.37
C TYR A 315 -3.48 0.90 -7.61
N LEU A 316 -4.80 1.11 -7.71
CA LEU A 316 -5.56 0.88 -8.94
C LEU A 316 -4.98 1.63 -10.17
N LEU A 317 -4.29 2.76 -9.97
CA LEU A 317 -3.64 3.53 -11.02
C LEU A 317 -2.21 3.05 -11.34
N LEU A 318 -1.66 2.11 -10.57
CA LEU A 318 -0.34 1.56 -10.80
C LEU A 318 -0.38 0.39 -11.79
N ASP A 319 0.64 0.30 -12.63
CA ASP A 319 0.88 -0.88 -13.47
C ASP A 319 1.52 -1.99 -12.61
N GLY A 320 2.31 -2.90 -13.22
CA GLY A 320 3.06 -3.91 -12.47
C GLY A 320 3.97 -3.26 -11.41
N ILE A 321 3.57 -3.34 -10.12
CA ILE A 321 4.14 -2.55 -9.03
C ILE A 321 5.64 -2.80 -8.87
N ALA A 322 6.06 -4.07 -8.75
CA ALA A 322 7.46 -4.39 -8.55
C ALA A 322 8.33 -3.99 -9.75
N ASP A 323 7.81 -4.18 -10.98
CA ASP A 323 8.53 -3.86 -12.21
C ASP A 323 8.68 -2.34 -12.39
N GLY A 324 7.60 -1.58 -12.14
CA GLY A 324 7.60 -0.12 -12.16
C GLY A 324 8.52 0.48 -11.10
N CYS A 325 8.50 -0.05 -9.87
CA CYS A 325 9.41 0.35 -8.80
C CYS A 325 10.86 0.12 -9.19
N ALA A 326 11.19 -1.07 -9.70
CA ALA A 326 12.58 -1.40 -9.99
C ALA A 326 13.20 -0.55 -11.11
N LYS A 327 12.37 -0.04 -12.02
CA LYS A 327 12.79 0.89 -13.09
C LYS A 327 12.83 2.34 -12.64
N SER A 328 11.83 2.79 -11.86
CA SER A 328 11.73 4.19 -11.42
C SER A 328 12.58 4.50 -10.19
N LEU A 329 12.88 3.48 -9.36
CA LEU A 329 13.51 3.60 -8.05
C LEU A 329 12.72 4.51 -7.10
N ARG A 330 11.39 4.50 -7.23
CA ARG A 330 10.45 5.28 -6.43
C ARG A 330 9.30 4.40 -5.95
N GLY A 331 8.88 4.56 -4.69
CA GLY A 331 7.77 3.81 -4.12
C GLY A 331 7.27 4.40 -2.81
N ASP A 332 6.08 4.02 -2.39
CA ASP A 332 5.61 4.15 -1.00
C ASP A 332 5.53 2.76 -0.34
N CYS A 333 4.95 2.66 0.86
CA CYS A 333 5.05 1.46 1.69
C CYS A 333 4.65 0.14 0.99
N GLY A 334 3.54 0.10 0.27
CA GLY A 334 3.12 -1.10 -0.46
C GLY A 334 3.96 -1.36 -1.70
N VAL A 335 4.41 -0.32 -2.41
CA VAL A 335 5.38 -0.49 -3.52
C VAL A 335 6.70 -1.07 -3.01
N PHE A 336 7.20 -0.60 -1.85
CA PHE A 336 8.37 -1.16 -1.17
C PHE A 336 8.15 -2.63 -0.81
N ALA A 337 7.02 -2.96 -0.17
CA ALA A 337 6.69 -4.31 0.26
C ALA A 337 6.59 -5.29 -0.93
N ILE A 338 5.82 -4.94 -1.96
CA ILE A 338 5.62 -5.77 -3.15
C ILE A 338 6.92 -5.97 -3.93
N THR A 339 7.77 -4.94 -4.03
CA THR A 339 9.09 -5.06 -4.68
C THR A 339 10.00 -6.03 -3.92
N PHE A 340 10.08 -5.89 -2.60
CA PHE A 340 10.86 -6.80 -1.76
C PHE A 340 10.35 -8.24 -1.86
N ILE A 341 9.05 -8.45 -1.77
CA ILE A 341 8.41 -9.77 -1.92
C ILE A 341 8.76 -10.36 -3.29
N THR A 342 8.63 -9.59 -4.37
CA THR A 342 8.91 -10.06 -5.73
C THR A 342 10.36 -10.52 -5.87
N LEU A 343 11.32 -9.75 -5.34
CA LEU A 343 12.74 -10.13 -5.33
C LEU A 343 13.00 -11.37 -4.48
N CYS A 344 12.41 -11.47 -3.28
CA CYS A 344 12.49 -12.66 -2.44
C CYS A 344 11.99 -13.91 -3.18
N ARG A 345 10.81 -13.84 -3.80
CA ARG A 345 10.22 -14.95 -4.54
C ARG A 345 11.07 -15.37 -5.74
N LEU A 346 11.62 -14.41 -6.48
CA LEU A 346 12.61 -14.66 -7.54
C LEU A 346 13.88 -15.37 -7.02
N GLY A 347 14.25 -15.09 -5.77
CA GLY A 347 15.36 -15.74 -5.06
C GLY A 347 15.03 -17.11 -4.49
N GLY A 348 13.77 -17.57 -4.59
CA GLY A 348 13.30 -18.81 -3.96
C GLY A 348 13.02 -18.68 -2.46
N VAL A 349 12.93 -17.45 -1.94
CA VAL A 349 12.57 -17.15 -0.55
C VAL A 349 11.06 -16.93 -0.47
N PRO A 350 10.32 -17.73 0.31
CA PRO A 350 8.89 -17.52 0.48
C PRO A 350 8.60 -16.17 1.13
N ALA A 351 7.66 -15.40 0.57
CA ALA A 351 7.32 -14.08 1.08
C ALA A 351 5.83 -13.73 0.88
N ARG A 352 5.24 -13.05 1.86
CA ARG A 352 3.84 -12.61 1.90
C ARG A 352 3.74 -11.11 2.20
N TRP A 353 2.62 -10.54 1.81
CA TRP A 353 2.28 -9.12 2.02
C TRP A 353 1.31 -8.97 3.19
N GLN A 354 1.39 -7.85 3.90
CA GLN A 354 0.41 -7.45 4.91
C GLN A 354 0.16 -5.93 4.81
N SER A 355 -1.06 -5.49 5.08
CA SER A 355 -1.37 -4.07 5.31
C SER A 355 -2.44 -3.86 6.37
N GLY A 356 -2.60 -2.59 6.76
CA GLY A 356 -3.61 -2.14 7.70
C GLY A 356 -3.24 -0.76 8.20
N LEU A 357 -2.78 -0.64 9.45
CA LEU A 357 -2.35 0.65 9.99
C LEU A 357 -1.00 0.57 10.69
N TYR A 358 -0.20 1.61 10.52
CA TYR A 358 0.84 2.02 11.46
C TYR A 358 0.18 2.87 12.55
N ALA A 359 0.06 2.35 13.77
CA ALA A 359 -0.69 2.93 14.88
C ALA A 359 0.24 3.35 16.04
N ALA A 360 1.15 4.28 15.78
CA ALA A 360 2.09 4.79 16.77
C ALA A 360 1.48 5.92 17.61
N PRO A 361 2.05 6.25 18.80
CA PRO A 361 1.55 7.34 19.63
C PRO A 361 1.49 8.70 18.94
N SER A 362 2.44 8.97 18.04
CA SER A 362 2.56 10.25 17.34
C SER A 362 1.68 10.36 16.10
N ASP A 363 1.32 9.24 15.48
CA ASP A 363 0.66 9.20 14.18
C ASP A 363 0.00 7.84 13.92
N VAL A 364 -1.18 7.87 13.31
CA VAL A 364 -1.92 6.67 12.88
C VAL A 364 -2.31 6.81 11.43
N GLY A 365 -1.86 5.88 10.59
CA GLY A 365 -2.19 5.91 9.17
C GLY A 365 -2.00 4.58 8.44
N PRO A 366 -2.48 4.49 7.19
CA PRO A 366 -2.28 3.34 6.31
C PRO A 366 -0.79 2.97 6.19
N HIS A 367 -0.49 1.69 6.23
CA HIS A 367 0.86 1.18 6.02
C HIS A 367 0.87 -0.29 5.59
N ASP A 368 1.84 -0.61 4.74
CA ASP A 368 2.08 -1.94 4.18
C ASP A 368 3.48 -2.42 4.56
N TRP A 369 3.63 -3.73 4.72
CA TRP A 369 4.91 -4.37 4.98
C TRP A 369 4.94 -5.80 4.45
N ALA A 370 6.11 -6.42 4.57
CA ALA A 370 6.33 -7.78 4.11
C ALA A 370 6.67 -8.73 5.25
N MET A 371 6.41 -10.01 5.02
CA MET A 371 6.98 -11.10 5.79
C MET A 371 7.66 -12.10 4.85
N PHE A 372 8.72 -12.74 5.33
CA PHE A 372 9.51 -13.71 4.56
C PHE A 372 9.89 -14.91 5.44
N HIS A 373 10.12 -16.06 4.84
CA HIS A 373 10.43 -17.29 5.55
C HIS A 373 11.88 -17.74 5.32
N VAL A 374 12.55 -18.11 6.39
CA VAL A 374 13.86 -18.77 6.35
C VAL A 374 13.79 -20.08 7.12
N ASP A 375 14.20 -21.17 6.49
CA ASP A 375 14.20 -22.50 7.09
C ASP A 375 15.06 -22.51 8.36
N GLY A 376 14.50 -23.04 9.46
CA GLY A 376 15.11 -23.04 10.78
C GLY A 376 14.91 -21.75 11.60
N LEU A 377 14.49 -20.64 10.98
CA LEU A 377 14.12 -19.40 11.67
C LEU A 377 12.61 -19.11 11.65
N GLY A 378 11.89 -19.65 10.66
CA GLY A 378 10.47 -19.44 10.47
C GLY A 378 10.14 -18.14 9.74
N TRP A 379 8.94 -17.61 9.99
CA TRP A 379 8.48 -16.35 9.41
C TRP A 379 9.05 -15.15 10.16
N LEU A 380 9.59 -14.21 9.39
CA LEU A 380 10.25 -12.97 9.80
C LEU A 380 9.58 -11.81 9.06
N TRP A 381 9.81 -10.58 9.50
CA TRP A 381 9.20 -9.39 8.89
C TRP A 381 10.23 -8.43 8.31
N ALA A 382 9.81 -7.67 7.30
CA ALA A 382 10.61 -6.61 6.71
C ALA A 382 9.76 -5.38 6.43
N ASP A 383 10.25 -4.21 6.84
CA ASP A 383 9.67 -2.91 6.50
C ASP A 383 10.67 -2.09 5.70
N CYS A 384 10.65 -2.30 4.37
CA CYS A 384 11.57 -1.63 3.46
C CYS A 384 11.33 -0.11 3.37
N SER A 385 10.11 0.36 3.66
CA SER A 385 9.80 1.80 3.65
C SER A 385 10.49 2.50 4.82
N PHE A 386 10.39 1.91 6.02
CA PHE A 386 11.06 2.44 7.19
C PHE A 386 12.58 2.23 7.12
N GLY A 387 13.03 1.11 6.52
CA GLY A 387 14.44 0.87 6.19
C GLY A 387 15.02 1.93 5.24
N SER A 388 14.34 2.25 4.14
CA SER A 388 14.75 3.34 3.22
C SER A 388 14.75 4.71 3.92
N GLY A 389 13.76 4.95 4.79
CA GLY A 389 13.75 6.13 5.68
C GLY A 389 14.97 6.20 6.60
N ALA A 390 15.38 5.07 7.19
CA ALA A 390 16.59 4.97 8.02
C ALA A 390 17.88 5.21 7.23
N ARG A 391 17.98 4.64 6.02
CA ARG A 391 19.10 4.93 5.09
C ARG A 391 19.21 6.42 4.80
N ARG A 392 18.11 7.09 4.46
CA ARG A 392 18.10 8.54 4.17
C ARG A 392 18.59 9.36 5.37
N GLU A 393 18.29 8.91 6.58
CA GLU A 393 18.70 9.57 7.83
C GLU A 393 20.11 9.14 8.30
N GLY A 394 20.81 8.25 7.57
CA GLY A 394 22.13 7.74 7.96
C GLY A 394 22.11 6.77 9.16
N ASP A 395 20.95 6.23 9.50
CA ASP A 395 20.72 5.36 10.66
C ASP A 395 20.74 3.88 10.25
N GLU A 396 21.96 3.34 10.08
CA GLU A 396 22.17 1.95 9.65
C GLU A 396 21.63 0.93 10.67
N GLU A 397 21.73 1.23 11.97
CA GLU A 397 21.23 0.38 13.04
C GLU A 397 19.72 0.18 12.94
N ARG A 398 18.98 1.27 12.69
CA ARG A 398 17.54 1.20 12.47
C ARG A 398 17.19 0.56 11.13
N ARG A 399 18.00 0.78 10.08
CA ARG A 399 17.80 0.08 8.79
C ARG A 399 17.91 -1.43 8.98
N ARG A 400 18.91 -1.89 9.73
CA ARG A 400 19.11 -3.31 10.04
C ARG A 400 18.00 -3.90 10.91
N PHE A 401 17.48 -3.13 11.86
CA PHE A 401 16.33 -3.53 12.68
C PHE A 401 15.13 -3.93 11.83
N TYR A 402 14.78 -3.13 10.81
CA TYR A 402 13.63 -3.39 9.93
C TYR A 402 13.84 -4.54 8.92
N PHE A 403 14.94 -5.29 9.01
CA PHE A 403 15.12 -6.59 8.39
C PHE A 403 15.13 -7.69 9.45
N GLY A 404 13.97 -8.30 9.65
CA GLY A 404 13.70 -9.31 10.68
C GLY A 404 12.62 -8.88 11.68
N ASN A 405 12.45 -7.57 11.89
CA ASN A 405 11.63 -7.02 12.97
C ASN A 405 10.67 -5.93 12.49
N LEU A 406 9.55 -5.79 13.21
CA LEU A 406 8.68 -4.62 13.17
C LEU A 406 8.56 -4.04 14.57
N ASP A 407 8.24 -2.76 14.67
CA ASP A 407 7.79 -2.18 15.93
C ASP A 407 6.35 -2.64 16.28
N PRO A 408 5.95 -2.70 17.57
CA PRO A 408 4.65 -3.17 18.04
C PRO A 408 3.55 -2.11 17.85
N TRP A 409 3.51 -1.48 16.67
CA TRP A 409 2.50 -0.49 16.30
C TRP A 409 1.81 -0.86 14.98
N ARG A 410 1.69 -2.16 14.69
CA ARG A 410 1.01 -2.65 13.48
C ARG A 410 -0.42 -3.09 13.82
N MET A 411 -1.39 -2.62 13.04
CA MET A 411 -2.73 -3.20 12.95
C MET A 411 -2.81 -3.94 11.64
N VAL A 412 -2.95 -5.28 11.66
CA VAL A 412 -3.11 -6.07 10.44
C VAL A 412 -4.60 -6.15 10.12
N ALA A 413 -5.02 -5.63 8.97
CA ALA A 413 -6.38 -5.84 8.46
C ALA A 413 -6.38 -6.76 7.23
N ASN A 414 -5.31 -6.70 6.44
CA ASN A 414 -5.18 -7.40 5.17
C ASN A 414 -3.93 -8.30 5.20
N SER A 415 -4.10 -9.55 4.79
CA SER A 415 -3.03 -10.55 4.62
C SER A 415 -2.83 -10.98 3.16
N GLU A 416 -3.69 -10.50 2.26
CA GLU A 416 -3.58 -10.72 0.82
C GLU A 416 -4.13 -9.51 0.05
N PHE A 417 -3.37 -9.02 -0.93
CA PHE A 417 -3.82 -7.95 -1.82
C PHE A 417 -4.85 -8.49 -2.83
N MET A 418 -5.76 -7.68 -3.35
CA MET A 418 -6.82 -8.09 -4.29
C MET A 418 -7.67 -9.28 -3.80
N ALA A 419 -7.73 -9.51 -2.49
CA ALA A 419 -8.61 -10.51 -1.92
C ALA A 419 -10.03 -9.95 -1.78
N PRO A 420 -11.06 -10.80 -1.92
CA PRO A 420 -12.43 -10.35 -1.74
C PRO A 420 -12.68 -9.92 -0.29
N LEU A 421 -13.58 -8.97 -0.11
CA LEU A 421 -14.15 -8.63 1.21
C LEU A 421 -15.15 -9.71 1.65
N ALA A 422 -15.59 -9.66 2.90
CA ALA A 422 -16.66 -10.51 3.42
C ALA A 422 -17.82 -9.63 3.95
N PRO A 423 -19.01 -9.66 3.30
CA PRO A 423 -19.29 -10.28 2.00
C PRO A 423 -18.51 -9.61 0.86
N ALA A 424 -18.39 -10.30 -0.27
CA ALA A 424 -17.67 -9.80 -1.43
C ALA A 424 -18.31 -8.51 -1.97
N CYS A 425 -17.45 -7.56 -2.34
CA CYS A 425 -17.88 -6.33 -3.02
C CYS A 425 -18.04 -6.61 -4.52
N ASP A 426 -19.25 -6.41 -5.02
CA ASP A 426 -19.65 -6.68 -6.42
C ASP A 426 -19.48 -5.47 -7.34
N VAL A 427 -19.18 -4.30 -6.79
CA VAL A 427 -18.87 -3.08 -7.54
C VAL A 427 -17.38 -2.74 -7.39
N LEU A 428 -16.86 -1.91 -8.29
CA LEU A 428 -15.49 -1.40 -8.16
C LEU A 428 -15.32 -0.67 -6.81
N ARG A 429 -14.36 -1.14 -6.03
CA ARG A 429 -13.91 -0.54 -4.77
C ARG A 429 -13.16 0.76 -5.02
N ASN A 430 -13.02 1.59 -3.99
CA ASN A 430 -12.12 2.74 -4.04
C ASN A 430 -10.72 2.33 -4.47
N ASP A 431 -10.23 1.21 -3.92
CA ASP A 431 -9.05 0.52 -4.41
C ASP A 431 -9.27 -1.01 -4.32
N PRO A 432 -9.28 -1.75 -5.44
CA PRO A 432 -9.40 -3.21 -5.41
C PRO A 432 -8.14 -3.88 -4.84
N PHE A 433 -7.03 -3.17 -4.66
CA PHE A 433 -5.80 -3.73 -4.10
C PHE A 433 -5.94 -4.08 -2.62
N ASP A 434 -6.39 -3.16 -1.76
CA ASP A 434 -6.60 -3.44 -0.34
C ASP A 434 -7.63 -2.53 0.32
N ASN A 435 -7.86 -2.71 1.63
CA ASN A 435 -8.77 -1.87 2.41
C ASN A 435 -8.12 -1.49 3.74
N GLN A 436 -7.56 -0.28 3.82
CA GLN A 436 -6.89 0.23 5.02
C GLN A 436 -7.72 1.28 5.78
N VAL A 437 -8.65 1.96 5.09
CA VAL A 437 -9.42 3.09 5.65
C VAL A 437 -10.93 2.94 5.53
N GLY A 438 -11.41 1.93 4.81
CA GLY A 438 -12.81 1.69 4.56
C GLY A 438 -13.21 1.76 3.10
N GLU A 439 -14.30 1.07 2.80
CA GLU A 439 -14.97 1.05 1.50
C GLU A 439 -16.46 1.36 1.71
N MET A 440 -17.07 2.07 0.76
CA MET A 440 -18.49 2.40 0.85
C MET A 440 -19.15 2.43 -0.52
N ILE A 441 -20.39 1.94 -0.58
CA ILE A 441 -21.25 1.94 -1.75
C ILE A 441 -22.53 2.67 -1.39
N VAL A 442 -22.97 3.58 -2.26
CA VAL A 442 -24.24 4.30 -2.13
C VAL A 442 -25.08 4.02 -3.37
N GLY A 443 -26.24 3.40 -3.19
CA GLY A 443 -27.02 2.81 -4.27
C GLY A 443 -26.22 1.68 -4.94
N GLU A 444 -25.92 1.86 -6.22
CA GLU A 444 -25.14 0.92 -7.04
C GLU A 444 -23.71 1.43 -7.33
N ARG A 445 -23.31 2.56 -6.75
CA ARG A 445 -22.01 3.20 -7.01
C ARG A 445 -21.04 2.97 -5.85
N GLY A 446 -19.89 2.38 -6.14
CA GLY A 446 -18.72 2.39 -5.25
C GLY A 446 -18.17 3.81 -5.12
N LEU A 447 -17.97 4.27 -3.90
CA LEU A 447 -17.40 5.58 -3.63
C LEU A 447 -15.88 5.53 -3.70
N THR A 448 -15.28 6.62 -4.14
CA THR A 448 -13.83 6.81 -4.16
C THR A 448 -13.36 7.64 -2.97
N SER A 449 -12.05 7.73 -2.75
CA SER A 449 -11.44 8.61 -1.74
C SER A 449 -11.77 10.10 -1.93
N HIS A 450 -12.35 10.47 -3.09
CA HIS A 450 -12.85 11.82 -3.37
C HIS A 450 -14.31 12.00 -2.95
N ASP A 451 -15.04 10.91 -2.71
CA ASP A 451 -16.46 10.89 -2.38
C ASP A 451 -16.74 10.62 -0.89
N PHE A 452 -15.72 10.27 -0.10
CA PHE A 452 -15.88 10.00 1.34
C PHE A 452 -14.74 10.59 2.16
N THR A 453 -15.00 10.78 3.45
CA THR A 453 -13.98 11.10 4.46
C THR A 453 -13.83 9.93 5.42
N TRP A 454 -12.65 9.81 6.01
CA TRP A 454 -12.36 8.79 7.00
C TRP A 454 -11.50 9.38 8.11
N LYS A 455 -11.53 8.73 9.28
CA LYS A 455 -10.71 9.12 10.43
C LYS A 455 -10.35 7.89 11.25
N ILE A 456 -9.09 7.81 11.67
CA ILE A 456 -8.65 6.86 12.68
C ILE A 456 -8.18 7.62 13.91
N GLU A 457 -8.69 7.24 15.07
CA GLU A 457 -8.34 7.83 16.36
C GLU A 457 -7.66 6.78 17.25
N LEU A 458 -6.47 7.09 17.75
CA LEU A 458 -5.84 6.33 18.82
C LEU A 458 -6.55 6.62 20.14
N VAL A 459 -7.37 5.69 20.62
CA VAL A 459 -8.13 5.85 21.86
C VAL A 459 -7.25 5.58 23.07
N SER A 460 -6.45 4.51 23.03
CA SER A 460 -5.45 4.22 24.06
C SER A 460 -4.39 3.25 23.56
N MET A 461 -3.18 3.36 24.11
CA MET A 461 -2.11 2.39 23.97
C MET A 461 -1.57 2.06 25.37
N ARG A 462 -1.33 0.78 25.64
CA ARG A 462 -0.73 0.30 26.89
C ARG A 462 0.38 -0.68 26.63
#